data_AF-A0AAU2DIQ4-F1
#
_entry.id   AF-A0AAU2DIQ4-F1
#
_cell.length_a   1.000
_cell.length_b   1.000
_cell.length_c   1.000
_cell.angle_alpha   90.00
_cell.angle_beta   90.00
_cell.angle_gamma   90.00
#
_symmetry.space_group_name_H-M   'P 1'
#
loop_
_entity.id
_entity.type
_entity.pdbx_description
1 polymer ?
#
loop_
_entity_poly.entity_id
_entity_poly.type
_entity_poly.pdbx_seq_one_letter_code
_entity_poly.pdbx_strand_id
1 'polypeptide(L)'
;MKAQDPCPLADQQVCEATRDLARVVLRRMAVTAAAIEPRIRTLVATRGDSGYALWRLHGADGRLLLRFDLCKEPDPIWNKLTADLRLLARLADLRTHPPGYYYVHPLKDERDIAVPLPGNPRGLPPRTIGPLQ
;
A
#
# COMPACT_ATOMS: atom_id res chain seq x y z
N MET A 1 6.22 -11.60 22.52
CA MET A 1 4.97 -12.29 22.15
C MET A 1 4.95 -12.44 20.63
N LYS A 2 4.88 -13.66 20.10
CA LYS A 2 4.58 -13.86 18.66
C LYS A 2 3.15 -13.36 18.45
N ALA A 3 2.95 -12.43 17.52
CA ALA A 3 1.61 -12.06 17.09
C ALA A 3 0.92 -13.35 16.63
N GLN A 4 -0.16 -13.73 17.32
CA GLN A 4 -0.92 -14.92 17.01
C GLN A 4 -1.50 -14.73 15.61
N ASP A 5 -1.24 -15.66 14.67
CA ASP A 5 -1.75 -15.54 13.31
C ASP A 5 -3.28 -15.44 13.40
N PRO A 6 -3.86 -14.29 13.03
CA PRO A 6 -5.29 -14.04 13.16
C PRO A 6 -6.13 -14.81 12.14
N CYS A 7 -5.49 -15.54 11.23
CA CYS A 7 -6.14 -16.44 10.30
C CYS A 7 -6.71 -17.67 11.04
N PRO A 8 -8.03 -17.91 11.01
CA PRO A 8 -8.62 -19.16 11.47
C PRO A 8 -8.03 -20.35 10.67
N LEU A 9 -7.78 -21.48 11.33
CA LEU A 9 -7.22 -22.68 10.67
C LEU A 9 -8.02 -23.13 9.43
N ALA A 10 -9.34 -22.93 9.44
CA ALA A 10 -10.23 -23.26 8.31
C ALA A 10 -9.96 -22.42 7.05
N ASP A 11 -9.37 -21.23 7.21
CA ASP A 11 -9.13 -20.27 6.13
C ASP A 11 -7.64 -20.17 5.76
N GLN A 12 -6.77 -21.04 6.31
CA GLN A 12 -5.32 -20.90 6.18
C GLN A 12 -4.84 -20.79 4.72
N GLN A 13 -5.38 -21.61 3.82
CA GLN A 13 -5.04 -21.56 2.40
C GLN A 13 -5.48 -20.25 1.73
N VAL A 14 -6.65 -19.73 2.11
CA VAL A 14 -7.19 -18.45 1.60
C VAL A 14 -6.35 -17.28 2.12
N CYS A 15 -5.95 -17.33 3.40
CA CYS A 15 -5.04 -16.36 4.00
C CYS A 15 -3.68 -16.35 3.29
N GLU A 16 -3.10 -17.51 3.04
CA GLU A 16 -1.82 -17.65 2.35
C GLU A 16 -1.90 -17.14 0.91
N ALA A 17 -2.94 -17.51 0.16
CA ALA A 17 -3.18 -17.01 -1.19
C ALA A 17 -3.37 -15.48 -1.21
N THR A 18 -4.09 -14.92 -0.24
CA THR A 18 -4.29 -13.48 -0.09
C THR A 18 -2.97 -12.76 0.21
N ARG A 19 -2.13 -13.35 1.07
CA ARG A 19 -0.78 -12.82 1.39
C ARG A 19 0.14 -12.86 0.18
N ASP A 20 0.10 -13.93 -0.61
CA ASP A 20 0.90 -14.06 -1.82
C ASP A 20 0.48 -13.05 -2.88
N LEU A 21 -0.84 -12.89 -3.08
CA LEU A 21 -1.38 -11.87 -3.97
C LEU A 21 -0.95 -10.47 -3.51
N ALA A 22 -1.10 -10.14 -2.23
CA ALA A 22 -0.68 -8.84 -1.69
C ALA A 22 0.82 -8.59 -1.89
N ARG A 23 1.67 -9.62 -1.70
CA ARG A 23 3.12 -9.53 -1.96
C ARG A 23 3.43 -9.24 -3.42
N VAL A 24 2.76 -9.92 -4.35
CA VAL A 24 2.93 -9.69 -5.79
C VAL A 24 2.49 -8.27 -6.17
N VAL A 25 1.34 -7.83 -5.65
CA VAL A 25 0.82 -6.47 -5.91
C VAL A 25 1.76 -5.40 -5.36
N LEU A 26 2.28 -5.55 -4.14
CA LEU A 26 3.26 -4.63 -3.56
C LEU A 26 4.55 -4.54 -4.38
N ARG A 27 5.09 -5.68 -4.85
CA ARG A 27 6.27 -5.70 -5.71
C ARG A 27 6.02 -4.95 -7.02
N ARG A 28 4.85 -5.18 -7.64
CA ARG A 28 4.45 -4.50 -8.87
C ARG A 28 4.29 -2.98 -8.65
N MET A 29 3.70 -2.58 -7.53
CA MET A 29 3.58 -1.17 -7.15
C MET A 29 4.94 -0.54 -6.92
N ALA A 30 5.87 -1.23 -6.26
CA ALA A 30 7.24 -0.73 -6.06
C ALA A 30 7.97 -0.48 -7.37
N VAL A 31 7.88 -1.41 -8.33
CA VAL A 31 8.47 -1.25 -9.67
C VAL A 31 7.80 -0.10 -10.42
N THR A 32 6.47 -0.02 -10.37
CA THR A 32 5.70 1.02 -11.08
C THR A 32 6.00 2.41 -10.49
N ALA A 33 6.05 2.54 -9.17
CA ALA A 33 6.40 3.79 -8.50
C ALA A 33 7.84 4.22 -8.80
N ALA A 34 8.79 3.26 -8.82
CA ALA A 34 10.18 3.55 -9.15
C ALA A 34 10.37 4.06 -10.60
N ALA A 35 9.47 3.67 -11.52
CA ALA A 35 9.46 4.20 -12.88
C ALA A 35 8.95 5.65 -12.97
N ILE A 36 8.16 6.11 -11.98
CA ILE A 36 7.73 7.52 -11.87
C ILE A 36 8.84 8.35 -11.22
N GLU A 37 9.26 7.93 -10.02
CA GLU A 37 10.33 8.57 -9.25
C GLU A 37 10.99 7.50 -8.36
N PRO A 38 12.27 7.15 -8.59
CA PRO A 38 12.95 6.04 -7.92
C PRO A 38 13.08 6.20 -6.40
N ARG A 39 12.92 7.42 -5.87
CA ARG A 39 12.95 7.69 -4.43
C ARG A 39 11.63 7.41 -3.72
N ILE A 40 10.52 7.19 -4.42
CA ILE A 40 9.22 6.89 -3.79
C ILE A 40 9.33 5.62 -2.94
N ARG A 41 8.90 5.71 -1.67
CA ARG A 41 8.83 4.59 -0.73
C ARG A 41 7.50 4.45 -0.02
N THR A 42 6.63 5.46 -0.07
CA THR A 42 5.30 5.37 0.53
C THR A 42 4.27 5.98 -0.40
N LEU A 43 3.14 5.30 -0.55
CA LEU A 43 1.96 5.79 -1.25
C LEU A 43 0.90 6.15 -0.23
N VAL A 44 0.29 7.32 -0.37
CA VAL A 44 -0.84 7.74 0.47
C VAL A 44 -2.09 7.84 -0.38
N ALA A 45 -3.11 7.11 0.04
CA ALA A 45 -4.43 7.09 -0.57
C ALA A 45 -5.46 7.70 0.37
N THR A 46 -6.48 8.35 -0.18
CA THR A 46 -7.65 8.83 0.56
C THR A 46 -8.87 8.08 0.07
N ARG A 47 -9.67 7.56 1.00
CA ARG A 47 -10.96 6.93 0.72
C ARG A 47 -12.02 8.00 0.43
N GLY A 48 -12.57 7.98 -0.77
CA GLY A 48 -13.80 8.68 -1.14
C GLY A 48 -14.95 7.71 -1.38
N ASP A 49 -16.08 8.22 -1.87
CA ASP A 49 -17.32 7.45 -2.07
C ASP A 49 -17.14 6.26 -3.03
N SER A 50 -16.35 6.44 -4.09
CA SER A 50 -16.09 5.42 -5.11
C SER A 50 -14.85 4.55 -4.80
N GLY A 51 -14.25 4.71 -3.62
CA GLY A 51 -13.05 3.99 -3.19
C GLY A 51 -11.84 4.89 -3.00
N TYR A 52 -10.64 4.31 -3.03
CA TYR A 52 -9.41 5.07 -2.81
C TYR A 52 -8.97 5.83 -4.06
N ALA A 53 -8.54 7.08 -3.88
CA ALA A 53 -7.74 7.82 -4.85
C ALA A 53 -6.31 7.93 -4.32
N LEU A 54 -5.31 7.94 -5.20
CA LEU A 54 -3.90 8.12 -4.82
C LEU A 54 -3.57 9.62 -4.82
N TRP A 55 -3.12 10.14 -3.68
CA TRP A 55 -2.95 11.58 -3.49
C TRP A 55 -1.51 12.01 -3.36
N ARG A 56 -0.71 11.27 -2.61
CA ARG A 56 0.65 11.69 -2.25
C ARG A 56 1.63 10.53 -2.34
N LEU A 57 2.82 10.82 -2.84
CA LEU A 57 3.94 9.90 -2.94
C LEU A 57 5.09 10.47 -2.11
N HIS A 58 5.60 9.68 -1.17
CA HIS A 58 6.62 10.11 -0.23
C HIS A 58 7.90 9.29 -0.38
N GLY A 59 9.03 9.90 -0.05
CA GLY A 59 10.34 9.26 0.03
C GLY A 59 10.52 8.40 1.27
N ALA A 60 11.71 7.78 1.39
CA ALA A 60 12.08 6.96 2.55
C ALA A 60 12.11 7.76 3.87
N ASP A 61 12.35 9.07 3.77
CA ASP A 61 12.44 10.04 4.87
C ASP A 61 11.08 10.66 5.21
N GLY A 62 9.98 10.19 4.60
CA GLY A 62 8.63 10.72 4.81
C GLY A 62 8.35 12.02 4.05
N ARG A 63 9.32 12.59 3.31
CA ARG A 63 9.11 13.82 2.56
C ARG A 63 8.18 13.60 1.38
N LEU A 64 7.24 14.52 1.17
CA LEU A 64 6.40 14.56 -0.02
C LEU A 64 7.26 14.79 -1.27
N LEU A 65 7.25 13.83 -2.19
CA LEU A 65 7.95 13.94 -3.47
C LEU A 65 7.00 14.39 -4.58
N LEU A 66 5.81 13.78 -4.63
CA LEU A 66 4.81 14.06 -5.65
C LEU A 66 3.42 14.08 -5.03
N ARG A 67 2.59 15.00 -5.51
CA ARG A 67 1.16 15.06 -5.21
C ARG A 67 0.40 14.94 -6.52
N PHE A 68 -0.58 14.05 -6.56
CA PHE A 68 -1.46 13.93 -7.70
C PHE A 68 -2.35 15.17 -7.79
N ASP A 69 -2.40 15.78 -8.98
CA ASP A 69 -3.27 16.92 -9.26
C ASP A 69 -4.56 16.38 -9.88
N LEU A 70 -5.67 16.47 -9.14
CA LEU A 70 -6.98 15.99 -9.58
C LEU A 70 -7.50 16.69 -10.85
N CYS A 71 -6.96 17.87 -11.17
CA CYS A 71 -7.36 18.65 -12.34
C CYS A 71 -6.56 18.28 -13.61
N LYS A 72 -5.55 17.41 -13.49
CA LYS A 72 -4.75 16.96 -14.63
C LYS A 72 -5.13 15.55 -15.03
N GLU A 73 -5.16 15.30 -16.33
CA GLU A 73 -5.35 13.95 -16.85
C GLU A 73 -4.18 13.07 -16.38
N PRO A 74 -4.45 11.99 -15.61
CA PRO A 74 -3.39 11.15 -15.09
C PRO A 74 -2.68 10.42 -16.23
N ASP A 75 -1.35 10.47 -16.23
CA ASP A 75 -0.56 9.49 -16.98
C ASP A 75 -1.06 8.07 -16.60
N PRO A 76 -1.26 7.16 -17.58
CA PRO A 76 -1.75 5.80 -17.33
C PRO A 76 -1.04 5.06 -16.18
N ILE A 77 0.21 5.40 -15.88
CA ILE A 77 0.97 4.85 -14.76
C ILE A 77 0.32 5.14 -13.38
N TRP A 78 -0.33 6.30 -13.22
CA TRP A 78 -1.08 6.67 -12.02
C TRP A 78 -2.36 5.86 -11.86
N ASN A 79 -3.06 5.59 -12.97
CA ASN A 79 -4.25 4.73 -12.96
C ASN A 79 -3.89 3.32 -12.53
N LYS A 80 -2.76 2.80 -13.00
CA LYS A 80 -2.24 1.48 -12.59
C LYS A 80 -1.90 1.44 -11.09
N LEU A 81 -1.18 2.43 -10.57
CA LEU A 81 -0.89 2.52 -9.14
C LEU A 81 -2.16 2.62 -8.29
N THR A 82 -3.13 3.43 -8.73
CA THR A 82 -4.41 3.61 -8.04
C THR A 82 -5.21 2.30 -8.03
N ALA A 83 -5.25 1.56 -9.13
CA ALA A 83 -5.92 0.26 -9.21
C ALA A 83 -5.29 -0.78 -8.27
N ASP A 84 -3.95 -0.85 -8.24
CA ASP A 84 -3.21 -1.77 -7.37
C ASP A 84 -3.41 -1.44 -5.88
N LEU A 85 -3.42 -0.16 -5.54
CA LEU A 85 -3.68 0.33 -4.20
C LEU A 85 -5.12 0.05 -3.75
N ARG A 86 -6.11 0.25 -4.65
CA ARG A 86 -7.51 -0.13 -4.40
C ARG A 86 -7.64 -1.63 -4.12
N LEU A 87 -6.91 -2.47 -4.85
CA LEU A 87 -6.89 -3.91 -4.62
C LEU A 87 -6.29 -4.23 -3.24
N LEU A 88 -5.11 -3.69 -2.90
CA LEU A 88 -4.51 -3.91 -1.57
C LEU A 88 -5.42 -3.43 -0.43
N ALA A 89 -6.06 -2.28 -0.58
CA ALA A 89 -6.96 -1.76 0.44
C ALA A 89 -8.20 -2.64 0.62
N ARG A 90 -8.75 -3.20 -0.47
CA ARG A 90 -9.81 -4.21 -0.39
C ARG A 90 -9.34 -5.48 0.32
N LEU A 91 -8.14 -5.96 0.01
CA LEU A 91 -7.55 -7.12 0.69
C LEU A 91 -7.31 -6.86 2.19
N ALA A 92 -7.01 -5.61 2.58
CA ALA A 92 -6.87 -5.21 3.98
C ALA A 92 -8.21 -5.06 4.72
N ASP A 93 -9.26 -4.61 4.04
CA ASP A 93 -10.61 -4.47 4.60
C ASP A 93 -11.31 -5.83 4.80
N LEU A 94 -10.78 -6.91 4.20
CA LEU A 94 -11.08 -8.29 4.59
C LEU A 94 -10.48 -8.53 5.99
N ARG A 95 -11.19 -8.04 7.01
CA ARG A 95 -10.86 -8.00 8.45
C ARG A 95 -10.38 -9.33 9.07
N THR A 96 -10.42 -10.44 8.35
CA THR A 96 -10.02 -11.78 8.81
C THR A 96 -8.57 -12.13 8.52
N HIS A 97 -7.81 -11.32 7.76
CA HIS A 97 -6.42 -11.65 7.40
C HIS A 97 -5.44 -10.51 7.72
N PRO A 98 -5.22 -10.16 9.01
CA PRO A 98 -4.28 -9.12 9.38
C PRO A 98 -2.93 -9.27 8.69
N PRO A 99 -2.43 -8.16 8.14
CA PRO A 99 -1.32 -8.20 7.23
C PRO A 99 -0.05 -8.40 8.05
N GLY A 100 0.40 -9.64 8.16
CA GLY A 100 1.77 -9.93 8.59
C GLY A 100 2.83 -9.28 7.67
N TYR A 101 2.44 -8.75 6.50
CA TYR A 101 3.37 -8.42 5.42
C TYR A 101 3.16 -7.05 4.74
N TYR A 102 2.09 -6.30 5.01
CA TYR A 102 1.88 -4.97 4.42
C TYR A 102 1.11 -4.05 5.37
N TYR A 103 1.83 -3.14 6.03
CA TYR A 103 1.20 -2.22 6.97
C TYR A 103 0.45 -1.13 6.22
N VAL A 104 -0.87 -1.15 6.32
CA VAL A 104 -1.72 -0.03 5.94
C VAL A 104 -1.85 0.85 7.18
N HIS A 105 -1.13 1.96 7.22
CA HIS A 105 -1.17 2.86 8.37
C HIS A 105 -2.31 3.87 8.18
N PRO A 106 -3.30 3.93 9.09
CA PRO A 106 -4.26 5.02 9.08
C PRO A 106 -3.52 6.34 9.35
N LEU A 107 -3.90 7.40 8.65
CA LEU A 107 -3.36 8.75 8.90
C LEU A 107 -4.29 9.54 9.82
N LYS A 108 -3.97 10.81 10.04
CA LYS A 108 -4.79 11.73 10.84
C LYS A 108 -6.24 11.82 10.33
N ASP A 109 -6.45 11.73 9.02
CA ASP A 109 -7.77 11.46 8.46
C ASP A 109 -7.97 9.93 8.44
N GLU A 110 -9.02 9.45 9.08
CA GLU A 110 -9.33 8.01 9.17
C GLU A 110 -9.65 7.38 7.81
N ARG A 111 -9.96 8.22 6.81
CA ARG A 111 -10.15 7.80 5.42
C ARG A 111 -8.84 7.62 4.68
N ASP A 112 -7.76 8.20 5.19
CA ASP A 112 -6.44 8.12 4.58
C ASP A 112 -5.67 6.89 5.03
N ILE A 113 -5.01 6.26 4.08
CA ILE A 113 -4.10 5.15 4.32
C ILE A 113 -2.74 5.41 3.71
N ALA A 114 -1.69 5.03 4.43
CA ALA A 114 -0.34 4.97 3.89
C ALA A 114 0.11 3.53 3.69
N VAL A 115 0.64 3.25 2.50
CA VAL A 115 1.17 1.95 2.09
C VAL A 115 2.68 2.09 1.84
N PRO A 116 3.53 1.51 2.71
CA PRO A 116 4.97 1.48 2.51
C PRO A 116 5.32 0.44 1.44
N LEU A 117 6.23 0.82 0.55
CA LEU A 117 6.76 -0.02 -0.51
C LEU A 117 8.04 -0.73 -0.04
N PRO A 118 8.30 -1.97 -0.51
CA PRO A 118 9.58 -2.64 -0.26
C PRO A 118 10.78 -1.79 -0.66
N GLY A 119 11.79 -1.72 0.22
CA GLY A 119 13.10 -1.18 -0.17
C GLY A 119 13.85 -2.08 -1.15
N ASN A 120 13.56 -3.39 -1.13
CA ASN A 120 14.05 -4.36 -2.10
C ASN A 120 12.86 -5.14 -2.71
N PRO A 121 12.60 -5.08 -4.03
CA PRO A 121 11.51 -5.82 -4.65
C PRO A 121 11.68 -7.35 -4.55
N ARG A 122 12.89 -7.86 -4.22
CA ARG A 122 13.20 -9.29 -4.04
C ARG A 122 13.17 -9.77 -2.58
N GLY A 123 13.08 -8.90 -1.56
CA GLY A 123 13.12 -9.31 -0.14
C GLY A 123 12.37 -8.34 0.77
N LEU A 124 11.56 -8.87 1.69
CA LEU A 124 10.64 -8.07 2.52
C LEU A 124 10.82 -8.36 4.02
N PRO A 125 11.34 -7.40 4.78
CA PRO A 125 10.74 -7.04 6.06
C PRO A 125 9.95 -5.72 5.92
N PRO A 126 8.78 -5.59 6.55
CA PRO A 126 8.04 -4.34 6.58
C PRO A 126 8.88 -3.25 7.27
N ARG A 127 8.89 -2.04 6.72
CA ARG A 127 9.39 -0.85 7.43
C ARG A 127 8.23 -0.12 8.07
N THR A 128 8.39 0.24 9.33
CA THR A 128 7.55 1.23 9.99
C THR A 128 7.75 2.57 9.28
N ILE A 129 6.66 3.22 8.88
CA ILE A 129 6.72 4.57 8.34
C ILE A 129 7.07 5.51 9.50
N GLY A 130 8.09 6.36 9.33
CA GLY A 130 8.29 7.50 10.23
C GLY A 130 7.09 8.47 10.16
N PRO A 131 6.99 9.48 11.03
CA PRO A 131 5.89 10.44 10.93
C PRO A 131 5.86 11.06 9.52
N LEU A 132 4.71 10.95 8.84
CA LEU A 132 4.48 11.62 7.56
C LEU A 132 4.25 13.10 7.86
N GLN A 133 5.22 13.93 7.47
CA GLN A 133 5.12 15.39 7.55
C GLN A 133 4.24 15.95 6.42
#